data_AF-A0A232LYL5-F1
#
_entry.id   AF-A0A232LYL5-F1
#
_cell.length_a   1.000
_cell.length_b   1.000
_cell.length_c   1.000
_cell.angle_alpha   90.00
_cell.angle_beta   90.00
_cell.angle_gamma   90.00
#
_symmetry.space_group_name_H-M   'P 1'
#
loop_
_entity.id
_entity.type
_entity.pdbx_description
1 polymer ?
#
loop_
_entity_poly.entity_id
_entity_poly.type
_entity_poly.pdbx_seq_one_letter_code
_entity_poly.pdbx_strand_id
1 'polypeptide(L)'
;MTSSNRTYLTPSLDDAERDMDLIALVFLQVAPVSSSTSELGAEKQGAFLWSCSTITAENFRALCTGEKGKGNSGKPLSYKGELLPDSKGFQVILKHKMQNEILMDSVGSIFHRVIRDFMIQGGDFTAFNGTGGESIYGEKFEDENFELKHDRPFLLSMANSGPATNGSQFFITTVSTPHLDGKHVVFGEVVNGKSIVRKIENVKTQSDKPALDVTIVDCGELTGESYKDADKKIVDSSGDPYEDFPDDHQGEPLSTVVCFKIASELKEFGNTFFKGGEIEAGLDKYQKGLRYLNQFPVPEIGDPEDLDPKVKALRFTIHSNSALLASKLHQFRDAKIWAGFALETAADAKDADKAKAYYRRAVAERGLKEEEEALKDLLEAAKLAPGDAAITNEIAKVKKSLQEQEKKEKDAARKFFS
;
A
#
# COMPACT_ATOMS: atom_id res chain seq x y z
N MET A 1 -31.97 16.78 32.55
CA MET A 1 -32.67 16.12 31.43
C MET A 1 -31.59 15.71 30.45
N THR A 2 -31.37 14.41 30.38
CA THR A 2 -30.27 13.70 29.72
C THR A 2 -30.38 13.80 28.19
N SER A 3 -29.39 14.41 27.53
CA SER A 3 -29.17 14.25 26.10
C SER A 3 -28.40 12.94 25.87
N SER A 4 -29.04 11.97 25.25
CA SER A 4 -28.46 10.68 24.88
C SER A 4 -27.33 10.86 23.87
N ASN A 5 -26.09 10.57 24.27
CA ASN A 5 -24.98 10.32 23.37
C ASN A 5 -25.27 9.03 22.59
N ARG A 6 -25.48 9.13 21.26
CA ARG A 6 -25.43 7.97 20.36
C ARG A 6 -23.96 7.57 20.22
N THR A 7 -23.62 6.48 20.88
CA THR A 7 -22.39 5.71 20.68
C THR A 7 -22.46 5.08 19.29
N TYR A 8 -21.58 5.47 18.37
CA TYR A 8 -21.34 4.68 17.15
C TYR A 8 -20.43 3.51 17.53
N LEU A 9 -21.02 2.50 18.16
CA LEU A 9 -20.49 1.15 18.05
C LEU A 9 -20.56 0.81 16.56
N THR A 10 -19.48 0.30 15.96
CA THR A 10 -19.64 -0.48 14.73
C THR A 10 -20.70 -1.53 15.03
N PRO A 11 -21.86 -1.52 14.36
CA PRO A 11 -22.71 -2.68 14.44
C PRO A 11 -21.83 -3.85 13.98
N SER A 12 -21.78 -4.95 14.74
CA SER A 12 -21.79 -6.23 14.02
C SER A 12 -22.94 -6.09 13.03
N LEU A 13 -22.71 -6.34 11.73
CA LEU A 13 -23.77 -6.27 10.73
C LEU A 13 -24.97 -7.07 11.26
N ASP A 14 -25.92 -6.37 11.87
CA ASP A 14 -27.04 -6.97 12.56
C ASP A 14 -27.80 -7.73 11.48
N ASP A 15 -28.30 -8.91 11.82
CA ASP A 15 -28.99 -9.81 10.88
C ASP A 15 -30.14 -9.12 10.09
N ALA A 16 -30.55 -7.91 10.49
CA ALA A 16 -31.58 -7.07 9.87
C ALA A 16 -31.09 -6.14 8.73
N GLU A 17 -29.78 -5.86 8.58
CA GLU A 17 -29.24 -5.16 7.39
C GLU A 17 -28.83 -6.13 6.26
N ARG A 18 -28.95 -7.45 6.49
CA ARG A 18 -28.83 -8.49 5.47
C ARG A 18 -30.06 -8.64 4.57
N ASP A 19 -30.85 -7.58 4.42
CA ASP A 19 -31.99 -7.50 3.48
C ASP A 19 -31.55 -6.97 2.10
N MET A 20 -30.26 -7.11 1.79
CA MET A 20 -29.73 -7.08 0.43
C MET A 20 -29.39 -8.52 0.08
N ASP A 21 -30.18 -9.14 -0.80
CA ASP A 21 -29.95 -10.51 -1.26
C ASP A 21 -28.49 -10.66 -1.72
N LEU A 22 -27.71 -11.37 -0.90
CA LEU A 22 -26.31 -11.65 -1.19
C LEU A 22 -26.22 -12.51 -2.45
N ILE A 23 -25.58 -11.99 -3.49
CA ILE A 23 -25.47 -12.71 -4.77
C ILE A 23 -24.07 -13.33 -4.97
N ALA A 24 -23.00 -12.68 -4.52
CA ALA A 24 -21.65 -13.25 -4.52
C ALA A 24 -20.67 -12.43 -3.67
N LEU A 25 -19.67 -13.11 -3.09
CA LEU A 25 -18.52 -12.46 -2.48
C LEU A 25 -17.25 -12.87 -3.24
N VAL A 26 -16.52 -11.88 -3.75
CA VAL A 26 -15.33 -12.13 -4.57
C VAL A 26 -14.09 -11.50 -3.95
N PHE A 27 -12.92 -12.06 -4.26
CA PHE A 27 -11.64 -11.52 -3.84
C PHE A 27 -10.83 -10.99 -5.03
N LEU A 28 -10.06 -9.92 -4.81
CA LEU A 28 -9.05 -9.42 -5.75
C LEU A 28 -7.69 -9.47 -5.09
N GLN A 29 -6.78 -10.27 -5.62
CA GLN A 29 -5.39 -10.29 -5.19
C GLN A 29 -4.56 -9.42 -6.13
N VAL A 30 -3.80 -8.46 -5.60
CA VAL A 30 -3.01 -7.51 -6.41
C VAL A 30 -1.51 -7.63 -6.21
N ALA A 31 -0.73 -7.33 -7.26
CA ALA A 31 0.73 -7.20 -7.17
C ALA A 31 1.27 -6.13 -8.14
N PRO A 32 2.38 -5.45 -7.80
CA PRO A 32 3.10 -4.61 -8.73
C PRO A 32 3.88 -5.47 -9.74
N VAL A 33 3.86 -5.10 -11.02
CA VAL A 33 4.68 -5.75 -12.05
C VAL A 33 6.09 -5.15 -11.99
N SER A 34 6.96 -5.66 -11.12
CA SER A 34 8.39 -5.32 -11.17
C SER A 34 9.31 -6.53 -11.12
N SER A 35 10.32 -6.52 -11.99
CA SER A 35 11.55 -7.30 -11.86
C SER A 35 12.29 -6.77 -10.63
N SER A 36 12.39 -7.59 -9.58
CA SER A 36 13.12 -7.33 -8.33
C SER A 36 12.60 -6.15 -7.48
N THR A 37 12.20 -6.51 -6.24
CA THR A 37 12.08 -5.69 -5.01
C THR A 37 10.90 -4.72 -4.85
N SER A 38 9.93 -5.14 -4.02
CA SER A 38 9.56 -4.57 -2.71
C SER A 38 8.85 -3.20 -2.54
N GLU A 39 8.08 -2.67 -3.51
CA GLU A 39 7.22 -1.50 -3.24
C GLU A 39 5.80 -1.86 -2.77
N LEU A 40 5.35 -3.08 -3.05
CA LEU A 40 4.36 -3.78 -2.23
C LEU A 40 5.06 -5.05 -1.77
N GLY A 41 5.09 -5.32 -0.46
CA GLY A 41 5.53 -6.61 0.06
C GLY A 41 4.90 -7.74 -0.76
N ALA A 42 5.64 -8.82 -1.01
CA ALA A 42 5.20 -9.96 -1.81
C ALA A 42 4.10 -10.77 -1.11
N GLU A 43 3.11 -10.10 -0.54
CA GLU A 43 1.94 -10.71 0.07
C GLU A 43 0.78 -10.65 -0.91
N LYS A 44 0.19 -11.82 -1.11
CA LYS A 44 -1.11 -12.02 -1.73
C LYS A 44 -2.17 -11.36 -0.84
N GLN A 45 -2.37 -10.05 -0.95
CA GLN A 45 -3.40 -9.35 -0.16
C GLN A 45 -4.70 -9.29 -0.98
N GLY A 46 -5.81 -9.78 -0.41
CA GLY A 46 -7.12 -9.85 -1.04
C GLY A 46 -8.06 -8.73 -0.57
N ALA A 47 -8.72 -8.03 -1.49
CA ALA A 47 -9.88 -7.20 -1.17
C ALA A 47 -11.16 -7.98 -1.40
N PHE A 48 -12.05 -8.02 -0.41
CA PHE A 48 -13.31 -8.76 -0.46
C PHE A 48 -14.45 -7.82 -0.79
N LEU A 49 -15.24 -8.16 -1.81
CA LEU A 49 -16.26 -7.30 -2.39
C LEU A 49 -17.64 -7.90 -2.19
N TRP A 50 -18.53 -7.16 -1.52
CA TRP A 50 -19.95 -7.45 -1.39
C TRP A 50 -20.71 -6.93 -2.60
N SER A 51 -21.77 -7.60 -3.06
CA SER A 51 -22.60 -7.11 -4.16
C SER A 51 -24.09 -7.41 -4.00
N CYS A 52 -24.94 -6.43 -4.36
CA CYS A 52 -26.40 -6.46 -4.12
C CYS A 52 -27.27 -6.45 -5.41
N SER A 53 -26.66 -6.40 -6.61
CA SER A 53 -27.37 -6.08 -7.86
C SER A 53 -27.40 -7.28 -8.81
N THR A 54 -28.56 -7.79 -9.19
CA THR A 54 -28.68 -9.11 -9.86
C THR A 54 -27.87 -9.27 -11.14
N ILE A 55 -27.92 -8.31 -12.06
CA ILE A 55 -27.26 -8.42 -13.38
C ILE A 55 -25.82 -7.94 -13.31
N THR A 56 -25.60 -6.81 -12.63
CA THR A 56 -24.29 -6.18 -12.49
C THR A 56 -23.35 -7.00 -11.60
N ALA A 57 -23.85 -7.56 -10.49
CA ALA A 57 -23.10 -8.46 -9.63
C ALA A 57 -22.74 -9.75 -10.35
N GLU A 58 -23.69 -10.36 -11.07
CA GLU A 58 -23.46 -11.60 -11.82
C GLU A 58 -22.35 -11.41 -12.87
N ASN A 59 -22.35 -10.29 -13.59
CA ASN A 59 -21.27 -9.95 -14.51
C ASN A 59 -19.92 -9.90 -13.79
N PHE A 60 -19.84 -9.14 -12.69
CA PHE A 60 -18.60 -9.00 -11.95
C PHE A 60 -18.12 -10.33 -11.33
N ARG A 61 -19.02 -11.12 -10.75
CA ARG A 61 -18.71 -12.46 -10.19
C ARG A 61 -18.15 -13.37 -11.27
N ALA A 62 -18.85 -13.50 -12.40
CA ALA A 62 -18.46 -14.39 -13.46
C ALA A 62 -17.11 -13.99 -14.10
N LEU A 63 -16.80 -12.68 -14.16
CA LEU A 63 -15.48 -12.19 -14.56
C LEU A 63 -14.40 -12.46 -13.49
N CYS A 64 -14.76 -12.49 -12.22
CA CYS A 64 -13.84 -12.95 -11.17
C CYS A 64 -13.57 -14.46 -11.26
N THR A 65 -14.57 -15.29 -11.55
CA THR A 65 -14.39 -16.75 -11.66
C THR A 65 -13.81 -17.20 -13.00
N GLY A 66 -14.02 -16.42 -14.07
CA GLY A 66 -13.65 -16.80 -15.43
C GLY A 66 -14.54 -17.90 -16.03
N GLU A 67 -15.66 -18.23 -15.40
CA GLU A 67 -16.50 -19.40 -15.75
C GLU A 67 -17.16 -19.32 -17.14
N LYS A 68 -17.26 -18.11 -17.71
CA LYS A 68 -17.92 -17.88 -19.01
C LYS A 68 -16.99 -18.09 -20.21
N GLY A 69 -15.73 -18.45 -19.98
CA GLY A 69 -14.79 -18.77 -21.05
C GLY A 69 -14.32 -17.53 -21.81
N LYS A 70 -14.41 -17.55 -23.14
CA LYS A 70 -13.92 -16.47 -24.02
C LYS A 70 -15.07 -15.59 -24.50
N GLY A 71 -14.82 -14.28 -24.55
CA GLY A 71 -15.78 -13.30 -25.06
C GLY A 71 -15.67 -13.12 -26.57
N ASN A 72 -16.39 -12.13 -27.10
CA ASN A 72 -16.43 -11.84 -28.53
C ASN A 72 -15.10 -11.30 -29.06
N SER A 73 -14.30 -10.69 -28.17
CA SER A 73 -12.93 -10.26 -28.49
C SER A 73 -11.96 -11.44 -28.68
N GLY A 74 -12.36 -12.67 -28.33
CA GLY A 74 -11.50 -13.85 -28.29
C GLY A 74 -10.62 -13.92 -27.03
N LYS A 75 -10.69 -12.91 -26.16
CA LYS A 75 -10.01 -12.90 -24.85
C LYS A 75 -10.83 -13.64 -23.79
N PRO A 76 -10.18 -14.22 -22.76
CA PRO A 76 -10.89 -14.75 -21.60
C PRO A 76 -11.74 -13.66 -20.93
N LEU A 77 -12.99 -13.99 -20.60
CA LEU A 77 -13.87 -13.18 -19.78
C LEU A 77 -13.44 -13.32 -18.31
N SER A 78 -12.27 -12.79 -17.97
CA SER A 78 -11.74 -12.86 -16.62
C SER A 78 -10.87 -11.65 -16.26
N TYR A 79 -10.90 -11.27 -14.97
CA TYR A 79 -9.92 -10.32 -14.43
C TYR A 79 -8.58 -10.97 -14.11
N LYS A 80 -8.51 -12.30 -14.03
CA LYS A 80 -7.28 -13.05 -13.82
C LYS A 80 -6.67 -13.46 -15.16
N GLY A 81 -5.34 -13.37 -15.27
CA GLY A 81 -4.59 -13.86 -16.42
C GLY A 81 -4.36 -15.37 -16.37
N GLU A 82 -4.17 -16.01 -17.52
CA GLU A 82 -3.76 -17.41 -17.57
C GLU A 82 -2.30 -17.54 -17.06
N LEU A 83 -2.12 -18.07 -15.84
CA LEU A 83 -0.79 -18.37 -15.30
C LEU A 83 -0.04 -19.32 -16.25
N LEU A 84 1.04 -18.84 -16.88
CA LEU A 84 1.94 -19.71 -17.63
C LEU A 84 2.52 -20.76 -16.66
N PRO A 85 2.49 -22.06 -17.00
CA PRO A 85 3.13 -23.08 -16.19
C PRO A 85 4.64 -22.79 -16.12
N ASP A 86 5.16 -22.80 -14.90
CA ASP A 86 6.56 -22.70 -14.48
C ASP A 86 7.10 -21.30 -14.12
N SER A 87 7.39 -21.17 -12.82
CA SER A 87 8.00 -20.05 -12.08
C SER A 87 9.37 -19.57 -12.57
N LYS A 88 9.92 -20.16 -13.64
CA LYS A 88 11.11 -19.64 -14.35
C LYS A 88 10.76 -18.64 -15.46
N GLY A 89 9.51 -18.63 -15.94
CA GLY A 89 9.04 -17.71 -16.98
C GLY A 89 8.93 -16.25 -16.52
N PHE A 90 8.61 -16.01 -15.24
CA PHE A 90 8.37 -14.66 -14.72
C PHE A 90 9.61 -13.74 -14.84
N GLN A 91 10.83 -14.27 -14.67
CA GLN A 91 12.06 -13.51 -14.90
C GLN A 91 12.43 -13.33 -16.38
N VAL A 92 11.94 -14.20 -17.27
CA VAL A 92 12.23 -14.14 -18.71
C VAL A 92 11.31 -13.12 -19.41
N ILE A 93 10.06 -12.99 -18.95
CA ILE A 93 9.05 -12.06 -19.50
C ILE A 93 9.51 -10.59 -19.42
N LEU A 94 10.23 -10.20 -18.35
CA LEU A 94 10.74 -8.84 -18.19
C LEU A 94 11.90 -8.49 -19.15
N LYS A 95 12.59 -9.48 -19.72
CA LYS A 95 13.74 -9.23 -20.61
C LYS A 95 13.41 -9.14 -22.10
N HIS A 96 12.23 -9.58 -22.55
CA HIS A 96 11.88 -9.56 -23.98
C HIS A 96 10.49 -8.98 -24.20
N LYS A 97 10.45 -7.66 -24.38
CA LYS A 97 9.26 -6.88 -24.74
C LYS A 97 8.84 -7.04 -26.22
N MET A 98 8.95 -8.24 -26.80
CA MET A 98 8.61 -8.49 -28.21
C MET A 98 7.96 -9.87 -28.44
N GLN A 99 6.64 -9.92 -28.35
CA GLN A 99 5.70 -10.67 -29.22
C GLN A 99 4.26 -10.46 -28.67
N ASN A 100 3.46 -9.65 -29.38
CA ASN A 100 2.41 -8.79 -28.82
C ASN A 100 1.02 -9.42 -28.56
N GLU A 101 0.77 -10.70 -28.84
CA GLU A 101 -0.59 -11.26 -28.68
C GLU A 101 -0.68 -12.34 -27.59
N ILE A 102 0.29 -13.26 -27.55
CA ILE A 102 0.29 -14.39 -26.59
C ILE A 102 0.63 -13.92 -25.16
N LEU A 103 1.39 -12.83 -25.02
CA LEU A 103 1.81 -12.32 -23.71
C LEU A 103 0.66 -11.64 -22.95
N MET A 104 -0.30 -11.01 -23.65
CA MET A 104 -1.39 -10.28 -22.98
C MET A 104 -2.43 -11.19 -22.34
N ASP A 105 -2.66 -12.40 -22.89
CA ASP A 105 -3.61 -13.37 -22.32
C ASP A 105 -3.12 -13.93 -20.96
N SER A 106 -1.81 -13.88 -20.72
CA SER A 106 -1.18 -14.33 -19.48
C SER A 106 -1.14 -13.28 -18.36
N VAL A 107 -1.54 -12.04 -18.65
CA VAL A 107 -1.54 -10.91 -17.71
C VAL A 107 -2.97 -10.66 -17.25
N GLY A 108 -3.19 -10.64 -15.93
CA GLY A 108 -4.49 -10.26 -15.38
C GLY A 108 -4.83 -8.80 -15.63
N SER A 109 -6.10 -8.44 -15.47
CA SER A 109 -6.55 -7.06 -15.57
C SER A 109 -5.74 -6.16 -14.63
N ILE A 110 -5.47 -4.93 -15.09
CA ILE A 110 -4.73 -3.94 -14.31
C ILE A 110 -5.63 -2.79 -13.82
N PHE A 111 -5.20 -2.11 -12.76
CA PHE A 111 -5.69 -0.79 -12.41
C PHE A 111 -5.00 0.25 -13.30
N HIS A 112 -5.61 0.53 -14.46
CA HIS A 112 -5.00 1.39 -15.49
C HIS A 112 -5.16 2.89 -15.21
N ARG A 113 -6.03 3.27 -14.25
CA ARG A 113 -6.27 4.65 -13.86
C ARG A 113 -6.51 4.77 -12.35
N VAL A 114 -5.73 5.61 -11.69
CA VAL A 114 -5.72 5.85 -10.24
C VAL A 114 -5.68 7.36 -10.00
N ILE A 115 -6.70 7.87 -9.30
CA ILE A 115 -6.78 9.28 -8.92
C ILE A 115 -6.96 9.33 -7.39
N ARG A 116 -5.95 9.87 -6.71
CA ARG A 116 -5.98 10.07 -5.25
C ARG A 116 -7.14 10.97 -4.87
N ASP A 117 -7.77 10.67 -3.73
CA ASP A 117 -8.93 11.39 -3.20
C ASP A 117 -10.12 11.36 -4.17
N PHE A 118 -10.23 10.28 -4.95
CA PHE A 118 -11.34 10.06 -5.86
C PHE A 118 -11.67 8.57 -6.01
N MET A 119 -10.89 7.83 -6.80
CA MET A 119 -11.14 6.42 -7.12
C MET A 119 -9.95 5.70 -7.76
N ILE A 120 -9.99 4.37 -7.72
CA ILE A 120 -9.11 3.46 -8.48
C ILE A 120 -9.94 2.68 -9.50
N GLN A 121 -9.52 2.65 -10.77
CA GLN A 121 -10.27 2.06 -11.88
C GLN A 121 -9.47 0.95 -12.57
N GLY A 122 -10.15 -0.17 -12.82
CA GLY A 122 -9.62 -1.36 -13.48
C GLY A 122 -10.67 -2.04 -14.35
N GLY A 123 -10.45 -3.32 -14.68
CA GLY A 123 -11.40 -4.17 -15.39
C GLY A 123 -11.31 -4.13 -16.93
N ASP A 124 -10.32 -3.44 -17.50
CA ASP A 124 -10.00 -3.55 -18.93
C ASP A 124 -8.97 -4.66 -19.15
N PHE A 125 -9.46 -5.89 -19.32
CA PHE A 125 -8.65 -7.08 -19.62
C PHE A 125 -8.37 -7.28 -21.11
N THR A 126 -8.84 -6.38 -21.99
CA THR A 126 -8.67 -6.52 -23.45
C THR A 126 -7.61 -5.57 -24.00
N ALA A 127 -7.60 -4.31 -23.55
CA ALA A 127 -6.71 -3.25 -24.04
C ALA A 127 -5.82 -2.65 -22.93
N PHE A 128 -6.13 -2.93 -21.66
CA PHE A 128 -5.33 -2.55 -20.48
C PHE A 128 -5.07 -1.04 -20.36
N ASN A 129 -5.93 -0.21 -20.94
CA ASN A 129 -5.73 1.24 -21.03
C ASN A 129 -7.03 2.05 -20.87
N GLY A 130 -8.16 1.38 -20.63
CA GLY A 130 -9.47 1.98 -20.46
C GLY A 130 -10.30 2.07 -21.74
N THR A 131 -9.78 1.68 -22.91
CA THR A 131 -10.54 1.69 -24.17
C THR A 131 -11.28 0.38 -24.45
N GLY A 132 -11.00 -0.67 -23.68
CA GLY A 132 -11.55 -2.00 -23.90
C GLY A 132 -12.50 -2.49 -22.81
N GLY A 133 -12.61 -3.82 -22.72
CA GLY A 133 -13.45 -4.54 -21.80
C GLY A 133 -14.78 -4.94 -22.43
N GLU A 134 -15.28 -6.11 -22.05
CA GLU A 134 -16.58 -6.62 -22.48
C GLU A 134 -17.26 -7.36 -21.32
N SER A 135 -18.59 -7.38 -21.31
CA SER A 135 -19.38 -8.07 -20.28
C SER A 135 -19.60 -9.54 -20.64
N ILE A 136 -20.08 -10.31 -19.67
CA ILE A 136 -20.54 -11.69 -19.93
C ILE A 136 -21.80 -11.76 -20.80
N TYR A 137 -22.45 -10.63 -21.05
CA TYR A 137 -23.68 -10.52 -21.85
C TYR A 137 -23.42 -10.00 -23.27
N GLY A 138 -22.16 -9.71 -23.62
CA GLY A 138 -21.77 -9.04 -24.86
C GLY A 138 -20.90 -7.80 -24.60
N GLU A 139 -20.69 -6.96 -25.60
CA GLU A 139 -19.79 -5.80 -25.48
C GLU A 139 -20.23 -4.83 -24.37
N LYS A 140 -21.55 -4.56 -24.29
CA LYS A 140 -22.16 -3.63 -23.33
C LYS A 140 -23.48 -4.15 -22.78
N PHE A 141 -23.88 -3.68 -21.60
CA PHE A 141 -25.22 -3.87 -21.01
C PHE A 141 -25.76 -2.61 -20.33
N GLU A 142 -27.07 -2.60 -20.10
CA GLU A 142 -27.85 -1.48 -19.57
C GLU A 142 -27.47 -1.11 -18.12
N ASP A 143 -27.83 0.11 -17.69
CA ASP A 143 -27.75 0.51 -16.28
C ASP A 143 -28.88 -0.16 -15.50
N GLU A 144 -28.54 -1.01 -14.53
CA GLU A 144 -29.54 -1.80 -13.80
C GLU A 144 -30.46 -0.94 -12.91
N ASN A 145 -29.87 -0.10 -12.05
CA ASN A 145 -30.55 0.92 -11.26
C ASN A 145 -29.53 1.93 -10.69
N PHE A 146 -30.02 3.02 -10.09
CA PHE A 146 -29.19 4.04 -9.40
C PHE A 146 -29.68 4.29 -7.97
N GLU A 147 -30.17 3.24 -7.30
CA GLU A 147 -30.71 3.32 -5.94
C GLU A 147 -29.63 3.68 -4.93
N LEU A 148 -28.51 2.96 -5.00
CA LEU A 148 -27.32 3.21 -4.19
C LEU A 148 -26.59 4.49 -4.65
N LYS A 149 -26.05 5.24 -3.68
CA LYS A 149 -25.32 6.50 -3.88
C LYS A 149 -23.84 6.32 -3.57
N HIS A 150 -23.01 7.16 -4.16
CA HIS A 150 -21.56 7.18 -3.92
C HIS A 150 -21.24 8.02 -2.67
N ASP A 151 -21.83 7.67 -1.52
CA ASP A 151 -21.84 8.51 -0.33
C ASP A 151 -20.61 8.33 0.59
N ARG A 152 -19.82 7.27 0.39
CA ARG A 152 -18.68 6.89 1.23
C ARG A 152 -17.53 6.26 0.42
N PRO A 153 -16.31 6.15 0.97
CA PRO A 153 -15.24 5.38 0.33
C PRO A 153 -15.58 3.89 0.25
N PHE A 154 -14.81 3.17 -0.56
CA PHE A 154 -14.84 1.72 -0.72
C PHE A 154 -16.07 1.15 -1.43
N LEU A 155 -16.83 1.98 -2.13
CA LEU A 155 -17.94 1.52 -2.96
C LEU A 155 -17.42 1.04 -4.32
N LEU A 156 -17.93 -0.09 -4.77
CA LEU A 156 -17.65 -0.69 -6.08
C LEU A 156 -18.74 -0.26 -7.06
N SER A 157 -18.32 0.30 -8.20
CA SER A 157 -19.23 0.91 -9.17
C SER A 157 -18.75 0.72 -10.61
N MET A 158 -19.70 0.65 -11.56
CA MET A 158 -19.39 0.41 -12.97
C MET A 158 -18.82 1.65 -13.65
N ALA A 159 -17.70 1.49 -14.35
CA ALA A 159 -17.23 2.49 -15.30
C ALA A 159 -18.01 2.35 -16.62
N ASN A 160 -18.35 3.49 -17.23
CA ASN A 160 -19.07 3.54 -18.50
C ASN A 160 -18.61 4.74 -19.35
N SER A 161 -19.10 4.82 -20.59
CA SER A 161 -18.83 5.92 -21.53
C SER A 161 -20.13 6.66 -21.91
N GLY A 162 -21.09 6.71 -20.99
CA GLY A 162 -22.45 7.20 -21.20
C GLY A 162 -23.51 6.19 -20.77
N PRO A 163 -24.80 6.58 -20.83
CA PRO A 163 -25.90 5.71 -20.42
C PRO A 163 -25.87 4.35 -21.13
N ALA A 164 -26.16 3.28 -20.41
CA ALA A 164 -26.26 1.92 -20.92
C ALA A 164 -24.99 1.37 -21.60
N THR A 165 -23.81 1.78 -21.11
CA THR A 165 -22.52 1.32 -21.66
C THR A 165 -21.65 0.59 -20.63
N ASN A 166 -22.27 -0.16 -19.72
CA ASN A 166 -21.57 -1.00 -18.76
C ASN A 166 -20.89 -2.17 -19.49
N GLY A 167 -19.64 -2.49 -19.13
CA GLY A 167 -18.88 -3.61 -19.70
C GLY A 167 -18.24 -4.43 -18.59
N SER A 168 -16.91 -4.48 -18.58
CA SER A 168 -16.14 -5.09 -17.48
C SER A 168 -15.40 -4.08 -16.60
N GLN A 169 -15.29 -2.82 -17.03
CA GLN A 169 -14.56 -1.83 -16.26
C GLN A 169 -15.34 -1.40 -15.01
N PHE A 170 -14.61 -1.27 -13.92
CA PHE A 170 -15.15 -0.89 -12.62
C PHE A 170 -14.20 0.10 -11.93
N PHE A 171 -14.71 0.81 -10.94
CA PHE A 171 -13.90 1.57 -10.01
C PHE A 171 -14.30 1.32 -8.57
N ILE A 172 -13.34 1.55 -7.66
CA ILE A 172 -13.54 1.56 -6.21
C ILE A 172 -13.35 2.99 -5.74
N THR A 173 -14.34 3.56 -5.06
CA THR A 173 -14.25 4.92 -4.50
C THR A 173 -13.25 4.95 -3.34
N THR A 174 -12.55 6.07 -3.17
CA THR A 174 -11.65 6.29 -2.02
C THR A 174 -12.09 7.45 -1.12
N VAL A 175 -13.14 8.16 -1.56
CA VAL A 175 -13.88 9.21 -0.85
C VAL A 175 -15.35 9.18 -1.28
N SER A 176 -16.19 10.03 -0.70
CA SER A 176 -17.55 10.30 -1.17
C SER A 176 -17.52 10.99 -2.55
N THR A 177 -18.27 10.49 -3.53
CA THR A 177 -18.27 10.97 -4.93
C THR A 177 -19.68 11.22 -5.48
N PRO A 178 -20.52 12.05 -4.84
CA PRO A 178 -21.94 12.23 -5.19
C PRO A 178 -22.19 12.77 -6.61
N HIS A 179 -21.17 13.35 -7.25
CA HIS A 179 -21.26 13.81 -8.64
C HIS A 179 -21.39 12.66 -9.67
N LEU A 180 -21.13 11.42 -9.24
CA LEU A 180 -21.31 10.18 -10.02
C LEU A 180 -22.71 9.55 -9.85
N ASP A 181 -23.52 10.06 -8.91
CA ASP A 181 -24.86 9.54 -8.66
C ASP A 181 -25.77 9.69 -9.88
N GLY A 182 -26.55 8.64 -10.17
CA GLY A 182 -27.43 8.59 -11.34
C GLY A 182 -26.69 8.42 -12.67
N LYS A 183 -25.37 8.19 -12.64
CA LYS A 183 -24.53 8.01 -13.85
C LYS A 183 -23.76 6.70 -13.86
N HIS A 184 -23.38 6.21 -12.67
CA HIS A 184 -22.64 4.96 -12.51
C HIS A 184 -23.39 4.06 -11.54
N VAL A 185 -23.55 2.79 -11.91
CA VAL A 185 -24.25 1.80 -11.08
C VAL A 185 -23.33 1.39 -9.94
N VAL A 186 -23.64 1.80 -8.71
CA VAL A 186 -23.02 1.22 -7.51
C VAL A 186 -23.62 -0.16 -7.33
N PHE A 187 -22.76 -1.17 -7.26
CA PHE A 187 -23.21 -2.56 -7.16
C PHE A 187 -22.56 -3.31 -6.01
N GLY A 188 -21.67 -2.68 -5.24
CA GLY A 188 -20.98 -3.35 -4.15
C GLY A 188 -20.13 -2.48 -3.25
N GLU A 189 -19.42 -3.10 -2.31
CA GLU A 189 -18.47 -2.42 -1.43
C GLU A 189 -17.34 -3.34 -0.96
N VAL A 190 -16.20 -2.76 -0.58
CA VAL A 190 -15.06 -3.49 0.00
C VAL A 190 -15.32 -3.70 1.49
N VAL A 191 -15.55 -4.94 1.88
CA VAL A 191 -15.81 -5.32 3.28
C VAL A 191 -14.53 -5.58 4.07
N ASN A 192 -13.47 -6.03 3.39
CA ASN A 192 -12.17 -6.33 3.99
C ASN A 192 -11.06 -6.13 2.95
N GLY A 193 -9.85 -5.79 3.40
CA GLY A 193 -8.74 -5.38 2.52
C GLY A 193 -8.77 -3.90 2.09
N LYS A 194 -9.45 -3.02 2.85
CA LYS A 194 -9.47 -1.56 2.60
C LYS A 194 -8.07 -0.95 2.47
N SER A 195 -7.11 -1.45 3.24
CA SER A 195 -5.73 -0.99 3.19
C SER A 195 -5.05 -1.27 1.84
N ILE A 196 -5.50 -2.28 1.10
CA ILE A 196 -5.02 -2.55 -0.26
C ILE A 196 -5.50 -1.46 -1.20
N VAL A 197 -6.78 -1.09 -1.13
CA VAL A 197 -7.36 0.01 -1.94
C VAL A 197 -6.59 1.30 -1.68
N ARG A 198 -6.31 1.61 -0.41
CA ARG A 198 -5.50 2.78 -0.02
C ARG A 198 -4.04 2.69 -0.50
N LYS A 199 -3.43 1.51 -0.51
CA LYS A 199 -2.09 1.32 -1.10
C LYS A 199 -2.10 1.60 -2.61
N ILE A 200 -3.10 1.08 -3.33
CA ILE A 200 -3.26 1.33 -4.77
C ILE A 200 -3.49 2.82 -5.02
N GLU A 201 -4.36 3.48 -4.26
CA GLU A 201 -4.62 4.91 -4.34
C GLU A 201 -3.34 5.77 -4.21
N ASN A 202 -2.41 5.32 -3.36
CA ASN A 202 -1.20 6.07 -3.04
C ASN A 202 0.01 5.74 -3.93
N VAL A 203 -0.12 4.85 -4.91
CA VAL A 203 0.97 4.60 -5.87
C VAL A 203 1.30 5.86 -6.67
N LYS A 204 2.56 5.99 -7.08
CA LYS A 204 2.96 7.09 -7.97
C LYS A 204 2.28 6.93 -9.32
N THR A 205 1.67 7.99 -9.83
CA THR A 205 1.03 8.01 -11.15
C THR A 205 1.68 9.01 -12.10
N GLN A 206 1.51 8.78 -13.40
CA GLN A 206 1.79 9.71 -14.48
C GLN A 206 0.54 9.80 -15.36
N SER A 207 -0.10 10.98 -15.39
CA SER A 207 -1.38 11.19 -16.10
C SER A 207 -2.44 10.14 -15.68
N ASP A 208 -2.65 10.04 -14.36
CA ASP A 208 -3.53 9.06 -13.70
C ASP A 208 -3.15 7.59 -13.86
N LYS A 209 -2.20 7.22 -14.73
CA LYS A 209 -1.73 5.84 -14.84
C LYS A 209 -0.66 5.52 -13.80
N PRO A 210 -0.75 4.41 -13.03
CA PRO A 210 0.32 3.96 -12.15
C PRO A 210 1.68 3.84 -12.87
N ALA A 211 2.76 4.31 -12.23
CA ALA A 211 4.12 4.23 -12.77
C ALA A 211 4.64 2.79 -12.82
N LEU A 212 4.17 1.95 -11.90
CA LEU A 212 4.29 0.50 -11.94
C LEU A 212 2.88 -0.08 -12.07
N ASP A 213 2.68 -1.00 -13.01
CA ASP A 213 1.37 -1.60 -13.23
C ASP A 213 0.94 -2.37 -11.97
N VAL A 214 -0.28 -2.08 -11.50
CA VAL A 214 -0.95 -2.81 -10.42
C VAL A 214 -1.90 -3.81 -11.04
N THR A 215 -1.59 -5.10 -10.90
CA THR A 215 -2.30 -6.19 -11.60
C THR A 215 -3.13 -7.03 -10.65
N ILE A 216 -4.33 -7.41 -11.06
CA ILE A 216 -5.13 -8.47 -10.42
C ILE A 216 -4.49 -9.81 -10.80
N VAL A 217 -3.73 -10.38 -9.87
CA VAL A 217 -2.98 -11.63 -10.09
C VAL A 217 -3.79 -12.88 -9.78
N ASP A 218 -4.85 -12.74 -8.98
CA ASP A 218 -5.81 -13.80 -8.70
C ASP A 218 -7.16 -13.18 -8.32
N CYS A 219 -8.24 -13.86 -8.67
CA CYS A 219 -9.59 -13.51 -8.27
C CYS A 219 -10.50 -14.73 -8.38
N GLY A 220 -11.65 -14.64 -7.72
CA GLY A 220 -12.63 -15.71 -7.73
C GLY A 220 -13.76 -15.45 -6.75
N GLU A 221 -14.64 -16.42 -6.62
CA GLU A 221 -15.74 -16.42 -5.66
C GLU A 221 -15.34 -17.17 -4.39
N LEU A 222 -15.61 -16.59 -3.23
CA LEU A 222 -15.42 -17.26 -1.95
C LEU A 222 -16.56 -18.24 -1.66
N THR A 223 -16.19 -19.40 -1.13
CA THR A 223 -17.14 -20.45 -0.73
C THR A 223 -16.78 -21.00 0.65
N GLY A 224 -17.71 -21.71 1.29
CA GLY A 224 -17.45 -22.46 2.53
C GLY A 224 -17.02 -21.57 3.71
N GLU A 225 -15.96 -21.96 4.41
CA GLU A 225 -15.43 -21.21 5.56
C GLU A 225 -14.85 -19.86 5.15
N SER A 226 -14.16 -19.77 4.01
CA SER A 226 -13.60 -18.51 3.51
C SER A 226 -14.68 -17.46 3.25
N TYR A 227 -15.87 -17.88 2.82
CA TYR A 227 -17.03 -16.99 2.70
C TYR A 227 -17.52 -16.51 4.07
N LYS A 228 -17.62 -17.41 5.06
CA LYS A 228 -18.11 -17.10 6.42
C LYS A 228 -17.20 -16.18 7.21
N ASP A 229 -15.92 -16.16 6.88
CA ASP A 229 -14.89 -15.41 7.58
C ASP A 229 -14.49 -14.12 6.86
N ALA A 230 -15.15 -13.78 5.75
CA ALA A 230 -14.64 -12.72 4.89
C ALA A 230 -14.84 -11.30 5.44
N ASP A 231 -15.88 -11.09 6.26
CA ASP A 231 -16.12 -9.85 7.00
C ASP A 231 -15.23 -9.75 8.26
N LYS A 232 -14.57 -10.84 8.66
CA LYS A 232 -13.66 -10.83 9.80
C LYS A 232 -12.37 -10.12 9.40
N LYS A 233 -12.08 -9.02 10.10
CA LYS A 233 -10.79 -8.33 9.98
C LYS A 233 -9.66 -9.33 10.23
N ILE A 234 -8.77 -9.47 9.25
CA ILE A 234 -7.57 -10.28 9.39
C ILE A 234 -6.61 -9.46 10.25
N VAL A 235 -6.61 -9.72 11.55
CA VAL A 235 -5.65 -9.15 12.48
C VAL A 235 -4.38 -9.99 12.41
N ASP A 236 -3.23 -9.33 12.26
CA ASP A 236 -1.96 -10.05 12.31
C ASP A 236 -1.68 -10.62 13.72
N SER A 237 -0.56 -11.34 13.84
CA SER A 237 -0.17 -11.98 15.11
C SER A 237 0.08 -11.01 16.27
N SER A 238 0.15 -9.69 16.03
CA SER A 238 0.29 -8.70 17.10
C SER A 238 -1.03 -8.34 17.79
N GLY A 239 -2.17 -8.64 17.18
CA GLY A 239 -3.46 -8.22 17.71
C GLY A 239 -3.75 -6.72 17.52
N ASP A 240 -3.04 -6.04 16.61
CA ASP A 240 -3.21 -4.61 16.31
C ASP A 240 -4.66 -4.28 15.91
N PRO A 241 -5.42 -3.53 16.74
CA PRO A 241 -6.82 -3.26 16.48
C PRO A 241 -7.05 -2.14 15.46
N TYR A 242 -6.03 -1.34 15.15
CA TYR A 242 -6.18 -0.08 14.43
C TYR A 242 -6.34 -0.27 12.93
N GLU A 243 -6.94 0.69 12.25
CA GLU A 243 -7.00 0.70 10.78
C GLU A 243 -5.64 1.08 10.20
N ASP A 244 -5.26 0.52 9.06
CA ASP A 244 -3.94 0.77 8.48
C ASP A 244 -3.74 2.22 8.03
N PHE A 245 -4.85 2.90 7.70
CA PHE A 245 -4.91 4.30 7.29
C PHE A 245 -5.82 5.07 8.26
N PRO A 246 -5.35 6.22 8.80
CA PRO A 246 -6.12 7.02 9.76
C PRO A 246 -7.46 7.52 9.23
N ASP A 247 -7.57 7.77 7.92
CA ASP A 247 -8.81 8.24 7.28
C ASP A 247 -9.97 7.26 7.44
N ASP A 248 -9.64 5.98 7.66
CA ASP A 248 -10.62 4.90 7.83
C ASP A 248 -10.88 4.59 9.31
N HIS A 249 -10.26 5.34 10.25
CA HIS A 249 -10.37 5.11 11.68
C HIS A 249 -11.83 5.08 12.14
N GLN A 250 -12.17 4.00 12.84
CA GLN A 250 -13.46 3.81 13.50
C GLN A 250 -13.29 4.02 15.00
N GLY A 251 -14.21 4.77 15.62
CA GLY A 251 -14.23 4.96 17.07
C GLY A 251 -14.28 6.43 17.48
N GLU A 252 -13.50 6.78 18.50
CA GLU A 252 -13.41 8.17 18.96
C GLU A 252 -12.81 9.06 17.86
N PRO A 253 -13.29 10.31 17.69
CA PRO A 253 -12.71 11.21 16.71
C PRO A 253 -11.20 11.36 16.91
N LEU A 254 -10.44 11.24 15.82
CA LEU A 254 -9.01 11.43 15.89
C LEU A 254 -8.69 12.86 16.35
N SER A 255 -7.71 12.95 17.25
CA SER A 255 -7.08 14.18 17.74
C SER A 255 -5.59 13.90 17.92
N THR A 256 -4.79 14.93 18.20
CA THR A 256 -3.36 14.75 18.52
C THR A 256 -3.15 13.73 19.64
N VAL A 257 -3.97 13.78 20.70
CA VAL A 257 -3.89 12.88 21.87
C VAL A 257 -4.15 11.43 21.46
N VAL A 258 -5.22 11.19 20.69
CA VAL A 258 -5.61 9.85 20.24
C VAL A 258 -4.55 9.29 19.29
N CYS A 259 -4.09 10.08 18.32
CA CYS A 259 -3.06 9.66 17.38
C CYS A 259 -1.73 9.35 18.08
N PHE A 260 -1.36 10.12 19.10
CA PHE A 260 -0.18 9.86 19.92
C PHE A 260 -0.29 8.53 20.67
N LYS A 261 -1.45 8.22 21.26
CA LYS A 261 -1.71 6.94 21.93
C LYS A 261 -1.60 5.77 20.94
N ILE A 262 -2.31 5.84 19.82
CA ILE A 262 -2.30 4.81 18.77
C ILE A 262 -0.87 4.56 18.28
N ALA A 263 -0.14 5.62 17.92
CA ALA A 263 1.23 5.50 17.45
C ALA A 263 2.20 4.94 18.51
N SER A 264 1.95 5.22 19.80
CA SER A 264 2.73 4.66 20.90
C SER A 264 2.53 3.14 21.02
N GLU A 265 1.29 2.65 20.88
CA GLU A 265 0.97 1.22 20.88
C GLU A 265 1.53 0.53 19.64
N LEU A 266 1.37 1.13 18.45
CA LEU A 266 1.95 0.64 17.20
C LEU A 266 3.47 0.52 17.25
N LYS A 267 4.15 1.46 17.91
CA LYS A 267 5.59 1.36 18.16
C LYS A 267 5.94 0.13 19.00
N GLU A 268 5.13 -0.24 19.99
CA GLU A 268 5.36 -1.46 20.78
C GLU A 268 5.09 -2.75 20.00
N PHE A 269 4.08 -2.77 19.11
CA PHE A 269 3.90 -3.87 18.17
C PHE A 269 5.11 -4.01 17.23
N GLY A 270 5.60 -2.88 16.68
CA GLY A 270 6.81 -2.87 15.86
C GLY A 270 8.04 -3.39 16.60
N ASN A 271 8.21 -3.01 17.87
CA ASN A 271 9.28 -3.54 18.73
C ASN A 271 9.17 -5.05 18.94
N THR A 272 7.95 -5.56 19.09
CA THR A 272 7.68 -6.99 19.31
C THR A 272 8.04 -7.80 18.08
N PHE A 273 7.55 -7.41 16.90
CA PHE A 273 7.92 -8.04 15.63
C PHE A 273 9.43 -7.99 15.38
N PHE A 274 10.06 -6.84 15.60
CA PHE A 274 11.49 -6.70 15.44
C PHE A 274 12.29 -7.66 16.33
N LYS A 275 11.89 -7.82 17.60
CA LYS A 275 12.49 -8.79 18.53
C LYS A 275 12.23 -10.24 18.12
N GLY A 276 11.07 -10.51 17.50
CA GLY A 276 10.72 -11.80 16.92
C GLY A 276 11.46 -12.14 15.62
N GLY A 277 12.17 -11.17 15.03
CA GLY A 277 12.87 -11.33 13.74
C GLY A 277 12.00 -11.06 12.52
N GLU A 278 10.75 -10.64 12.72
CA GLU A 278 9.78 -10.28 11.67
C GLU A 278 10.00 -8.83 11.23
N ILE A 279 11.05 -8.59 10.44
CA ILE A 279 11.52 -7.25 10.11
C ILE A 279 10.49 -6.44 9.29
N GLU A 280 9.83 -7.05 8.32
CA GLU A 280 8.82 -6.38 7.47
C GLU A 280 7.60 -5.97 8.29
N ALA A 281 7.01 -6.90 9.06
CA ALA A 281 5.89 -6.62 9.95
C ALA A 281 6.24 -5.52 10.97
N GLY A 282 7.45 -5.54 11.53
CA GLY A 282 7.93 -4.51 12.44
C GLY A 282 7.99 -3.12 11.80
N LEU A 283 8.48 -3.05 10.55
CA LEU A 283 8.55 -1.80 9.80
C LEU A 283 7.15 -1.28 9.47
N ASP A 284 6.24 -2.16 9.07
CA ASP A 284 4.85 -1.80 8.75
C ASP A 284 4.14 -1.14 9.94
N LYS A 285 4.35 -1.65 11.16
CA LYS A 285 3.81 -1.02 12.38
C LYS A 285 4.39 0.35 12.66
N TYR A 286 5.70 0.53 12.47
CA TYR A 286 6.31 1.85 12.60
C TYR A 286 5.76 2.84 11.58
N GLN A 287 5.68 2.45 10.31
CA GLN A 287 5.12 3.29 9.25
C GLN A 287 3.65 3.62 9.51
N LYS A 288 2.87 2.66 10.02
CA LYS A 288 1.49 2.88 10.47
C LYS A 288 1.42 3.93 11.58
N GLY A 289 2.28 3.84 12.58
CA GLY A 289 2.38 4.84 13.64
C GLY A 289 2.67 6.25 13.11
N LEU A 290 3.56 6.37 12.12
CA LEU A 290 3.85 7.65 11.47
C LEU A 290 2.65 8.20 10.68
N ARG A 291 1.89 7.35 10.00
CA ARG A 291 0.65 7.77 9.32
C ARG A 291 -0.32 8.42 10.31
N TYR A 292 -0.57 7.78 11.46
CA TYR A 292 -1.41 8.36 12.51
C TYR A 292 -0.87 9.69 13.04
N LEU A 293 0.42 9.79 13.33
CA LEU A 293 1.00 11.05 13.80
C LEU A 293 0.88 12.17 12.76
N ASN A 294 0.94 11.85 11.46
CA ASN A 294 0.85 12.83 10.38
C ASN A 294 -0.54 13.43 10.18
N GLN A 295 -1.58 12.83 10.77
CA GLN A 295 -2.91 13.42 10.74
C GLN A 295 -2.96 14.78 11.46
N PHE A 296 -2.16 14.91 12.53
CA PHE A 296 -2.03 16.12 13.34
C PHE A 296 -0.54 16.46 13.50
N PRO A 297 0.07 17.12 12.49
CA PRO A 297 1.51 17.37 12.48
C PRO A 297 1.94 18.43 13.50
N VAL A 298 1.00 19.24 13.98
CA VAL A 298 1.20 20.31 14.97
C VAL A 298 0.12 20.16 16.04
N PRO A 299 0.43 20.43 17.32
CA PRO A 299 -0.57 20.41 18.39
C PRO A 299 -1.75 21.34 18.10
N GLU A 300 -2.94 20.91 18.53
CA GLU A 300 -4.17 21.67 18.43
C GLU A 300 -4.39 22.58 19.65
N ILE A 301 -5.25 23.58 19.50
CA ILE A 301 -5.63 24.46 20.60
C ILE A 301 -6.35 23.63 21.68
N GLY A 302 -5.81 23.61 22.89
CA GLY A 302 -6.36 22.87 24.03
C GLY A 302 -5.66 21.52 24.28
N ASP A 303 -4.70 21.13 23.45
CA ASP A 303 -3.84 19.98 23.74
C ASP A 303 -2.99 20.23 24.99
N PRO A 304 -2.63 19.18 25.76
CA PRO A 304 -1.71 19.28 26.88
C PRO A 304 -0.36 19.88 26.46
N GLU A 305 0.17 20.82 27.24
CA GLU A 305 1.45 21.51 26.94
C GLU A 305 2.63 20.54 26.78
N ASP A 306 2.58 19.38 27.45
CA ASP A 306 3.62 18.36 27.41
C ASP A 306 3.45 17.34 26.27
N LEU A 307 2.43 17.49 25.42
CA LEU A 307 2.14 16.56 24.33
C LEU A 307 3.11 16.74 23.15
N ASP A 308 3.41 17.97 22.74
CA ASP A 308 4.28 18.23 21.60
C ASP A 308 5.69 17.63 21.76
N PRO A 309 6.38 17.80 22.90
CA PRO A 309 7.67 17.15 23.12
C PRO A 309 7.57 15.61 23.08
N LYS A 310 6.47 15.03 23.58
CA LYS A 310 6.22 13.59 23.54
C LYS A 310 6.01 13.10 22.10
N VAL A 311 5.21 13.81 21.31
CA VAL A 311 4.98 13.50 19.90
C VAL A 311 6.30 13.57 19.12
N LYS A 312 7.12 14.61 19.32
CA LYS A 312 8.44 14.72 18.70
C LYS A 312 9.37 13.59 19.09
N ALA A 313 9.44 13.24 20.38
CA ALA A 313 10.25 12.11 20.86
C ALA A 313 9.78 10.76 20.28
N LEU A 314 8.46 10.58 20.13
CA LEU A 314 7.88 9.41 19.51
C LEU A 314 8.21 9.35 18.01
N ARG A 315 8.06 10.46 17.27
CA ARG A 315 8.46 10.59 15.86
C ARG A 315 9.92 10.22 15.68
N PHE A 316 10.82 10.83 16.46
CA PHE A 316 12.24 10.51 16.46
C PHE A 316 12.47 9.00 16.58
N THR A 317 11.83 8.38 17.58
CA THR A 317 12.00 6.95 17.86
C THR A 317 11.52 6.08 16.71
N ILE A 318 10.31 6.33 16.20
CA ILE A 318 9.69 5.54 15.13
C ILE A 318 10.45 5.70 13.82
N HIS A 319 10.84 6.93 13.44
CA HIS A 319 11.65 7.19 12.24
C HIS A 319 13.03 6.51 12.33
N SER A 320 13.70 6.66 13.48
CA SER A 320 15.01 6.06 13.70
C SER A 320 14.92 4.53 13.62
N ASN A 321 13.91 3.91 14.23
CA ASN A 321 13.73 2.46 14.14
C ASN A 321 13.34 2.02 12.72
N SER A 322 12.47 2.75 12.03
CA SER A 322 12.15 2.49 10.63
C SER A 322 13.40 2.46 9.75
N ALA A 323 14.33 3.40 9.94
CA ALA A 323 15.58 3.43 9.20
C ALA A 323 16.47 2.20 9.44
N LEU A 324 16.51 1.69 10.68
CA LEU A 324 17.21 0.45 11.01
C LEU A 324 16.59 -0.74 10.26
N LEU A 325 15.27 -0.87 10.28
CA LEU A 325 14.56 -2.00 9.69
C LEU A 325 14.61 -1.95 8.16
N ALA A 326 14.40 -0.79 7.55
CA ALA A 326 14.59 -0.61 6.10
C ALA A 326 16.02 -0.95 5.65
N SER A 327 17.04 -0.57 6.42
CA SER A 327 18.43 -0.95 6.10
C SER A 327 18.63 -2.47 6.11
N LYS A 328 17.98 -3.19 7.04
CA LYS A 328 18.00 -4.66 7.09
C LYS A 328 17.28 -5.30 5.92
N LEU A 329 16.28 -4.62 5.35
CA LEU A 329 15.55 -5.02 4.15
C LEU A 329 16.21 -4.51 2.86
N HIS A 330 17.40 -3.90 2.92
CA HIS A 330 18.09 -3.28 1.79
C HIS A 330 17.32 -2.14 1.10
N GLN A 331 16.32 -1.57 1.78
CA GLN A 331 15.58 -0.37 1.36
C GLN A 331 16.37 0.89 1.73
N PHE A 332 17.58 1.01 1.18
CA PHE A 332 18.54 2.03 1.62
C PHE A 332 18.09 3.46 1.35
N ARG A 333 17.30 3.69 0.29
CA ARG A 333 16.75 5.01 -0.01
C ARG A 333 15.80 5.49 1.10
N ASP A 334 14.87 4.62 1.50
CA ASP A 334 13.90 4.93 2.55
C ASP A 334 14.59 5.04 3.91
N ALA A 335 15.54 4.15 4.19
CA ALA A 335 16.34 4.22 5.40
C ALA A 335 17.08 5.55 5.55
N LYS A 336 17.70 6.06 4.48
CA LYS A 336 18.37 7.37 4.47
C LYS A 336 17.38 8.51 4.76
N ILE A 337 16.25 8.52 4.08
CA ILE A 337 15.20 9.53 4.24
C ILE A 337 14.66 9.54 5.68
N TRP A 338 14.26 8.38 6.20
CA TRP A 338 13.67 8.28 7.54
C TRP A 338 14.68 8.58 8.66
N ALA A 339 15.95 8.21 8.50
CA ALA A 339 16.98 8.63 9.45
C ALA A 339 17.19 10.16 9.42
N GLY A 340 17.07 10.80 8.26
CA GLY A 340 17.06 12.26 8.12
C GLY A 340 15.91 12.91 8.90
N PHE A 341 14.68 12.44 8.72
CA PHE A 341 13.52 12.91 9.49
C PHE A 341 13.65 12.67 11.00
N ALA A 342 14.29 11.57 11.43
CA ALA A 342 14.62 11.39 12.83
C ALA A 342 15.54 12.51 13.32
N LEU A 343 16.59 12.85 12.58
CA LEU A 343 17.53 13.91 12.96
C LEU A 343 16.90 15.30 12.98
N GLU A 344 15.94 15.59 12.11
CA GLU A 344 15.18 16.85 12.11
C GLU A 344 14.36 17.06 13.39
N THR A 345 13.91 15.97 14.02
CA THR A 345 13.11 15.99 15.27
C THR A 345 13.94 15.69 16.51
N ALA A 346 15.28 15.65 16.39
CA ALA A 346 16.15 15.15 17.44
C ALA A 346 16.58 16.18 18.49
N ALA A 347 16.08 17.43 18.48
CA ALA A 347 16.57 18.50 19.35
C ALA A 347 16.76 18.05 20.82
N ASP A 348 15.72 17.44 21.39
CA ASP A 348 15.68 16.97 22.78
C ASP A 348 16.14 15.52 22.97
N ALA A 349 16.55 14.84 21.89
CA ALA A 349 17.05 13.47 21.98
C ALA A 349 18.44 13.42 22.65
N LYS A 350 18.71 12.32 23.36
CA LYS A 350 20.01 12.05 23.98
C LYS A 350 21.08 11.89 22.90
N ASP A 351 22.32 12.29 23.20
CA ASP A 351 23.44 12.17 22.25
C ASP A 351 23.64 10.73 21.77
N ALA A 352 23.47 9.74 22.65
CA ALA A 352 23.54 8.32 22.27
C ALA A 352 22.47 7.92 21.24
N ASP A 353 21.28 8.53 21.28
CA ASP A 353 20.21 8.24 20.34
C ASP A 353 20.40 9.01 19.02
N LYS A 354 20.85 10.27 19.08
CA LYS A 354 21.30 11.05 17.92
C LYS A 354 22.42 10.33 17.17
N ALA A 355 23.42 9.81 17.88
CA ALA A 355 24.51 9.03 17.31
C ALA A 355 24.01 7.80 16.54
N LYS A 356 23.01 7.08 17.08
CA LYS A 356 22.36 5.96 16.37
C LYS A 356 21.67 6.43 15.09
N ALA A 357 20.98 7.57 15.11
CA ALA A 357 20.29 8.09 13.93
C ALA A 357 21.28 8.45 12.80
N TYR A 358 22.38 9.16 13.13
CA TYR A 358 23.48 9.42 12.19
C TYR A 358 24.11 8.12 11.67
N TYR A 359 24.42 7.18 12.57
CA TYR A 359 24.97 5.88 12.17
C TYR A 359 24.04 5.12 11.22
N ARG A 360 22.74 5.11 11.49
CA ARG A 360 21.72 4.47 10.63
C ARG A 360 21.65 5.13 9.25
N ARG A 361 21.70 6.48 9.18
CA ARG A 361 21.74 7.20 7.90
C ARG A 361 23.01 6.89 7.10
N ALA A 362 24.17 6.85 7.77
CA ALA A 362 25.43 6.49 7.12
C ALA A 362 25.42 5.05 6.58
N VAL A 363 24.86 4.07 7.32
CA VAL A 363 24.72 2.69 6.83
C VAL A 363 23.87 2.65 5.55
N ALA A 364 22.80 3.43 5.50
CA ALA A 364 21.95 3.54 4.31
C ALA A 364 22.70 4.19 3.13
N GLU A 365 23.41 5.29 3.36
CA GLU A 365 24.26 5.97 2.36
C GLU A 365 25.34 5.04 1.80
N ARG A 366 25.98 4.21 2.64
CA ARG A 366 26.89 3.16 2.18
C ARG A 366 26.19 2.14 1.27
N GLY A 367 24.97 1.75 1.61
CA GLY A 367 24.15 0.88 0.76
C GLY A 367 23.83 1.50 -0.61
N LEU A 368 23.72 2.83 -0.67
CA LEU A 368 23.56 3.62 -1.89
C LEU A 368 24.89 3.97 -2.59
N LYS A 369 26.03 3.56 -2.03
CA LYS A 369 27.40 3.88 -2.49
C LYS A 369 27.76 5.38 -2.41
N GLU A 370 27.13 6.10 -1.49
CA GLU A 370 27.39 7.51 -1.18
C GLU A 370 28.41 7.59 -0.02
N GLU A 371 29.67 7.27 -0.32
CA GLU A 371 30.69 7.06 0.71
C GLU A 371 31.14 8.35 1.42
N GLU A 372 31.13 9.49 0.73
CA GLU A 372 31.50 10.77 1.33
C GLU A 372 30.46 11.26 2.33
N GLU A 373 29.17 11.12 1.98
CA GLU A 373 28.02 11.41 2.83
C GLU A 373 28.07 10.51 4.08
N ALA A 374 28.26 9.20 3.88
CA ALA A 374 28.36 8.25 4.96
C ALA A 374 29.50 8.59 5.93
N LEU A 375 30.64 9.05 5.42
CA LEU A 375 31.75 9.47 6.26
C LEU A 375 31.40 10.71 7.10
N LYS A 376 30.73 11.71 6.52
CA LYS A 376 30.30 12.91 7.25
C LYS A 376 29.40 12.54 8.43
N ASP A 377 28.40 11.70 8.18
CA ASP A 377 27.46 11.26 9.22
C ASP A 377 28.13 10.41 10.30
N LEU A 378 29.03 9.50 9.93
CA LEU A 378 29.77 8.71 10.91
C LEU A 378 30.67 9.58 11.79
N LEU A 379 31.23 10.66 11.25
CA LEU A 379 32.02 11.61 12.04
C LEU A 379 31.14 12.39 13.02
N GLU A 380 29.93 12.81 12.62
CA GLU A 380 28.97 13.39 13.57
C GLU A 380 28.53 12.39 14.64
N ALA A 381 28.27 11.13 14.26
CA ALA A 381 27.95 10.07 15.21
C ALA A 381 29.10 9.85 16.22
N ALA A 382 30.36 9.89 15.78
CA ALA A 382 31.53 9.72 16.63
C ALA A 382 31.75 10.87 17.62
N LYS A 383 31.34 12.10 17.28
CA LYS A 383 31.37 13.24 18.21
C LYS A 383 30.37 13.03 19.36
N LEU A 384 29.21 12.46 19.06
CA LEU A 384 28.10 12.25 20.01
C LEU A 384 28.27 10.97 20.85
N ALA A 385 28.94 9.95 20.31
CA ALA A 385 29.24 8.69 20.98
C ALA A 385 30.73 8.33 20.83
N PRO A 386 31.64 9.06 21.48
CA PRO A 386 33.07 8.83 21.35
C PRO A 386 33.47 7.45 21.87
N GLY A 387 34.24 6.72 21.06
CA GLY A 387 34.72 5.38 21.41
C GLY A 387 33.73 4.24 21.14
N ASP A 388 32.57 4.52 20.55
CA ASP A 388 31.66 3.47 20.10
C ASP A 388 32.34 2.60 19.02
N ALA A 389 32.40 1.29 19.28
CA ALA A 389 33.11 0.34 18.44
C ALA A 389 32.45 0.18 17.06
N ALA A 390 31.12 0.24 16.97
CA ALA A 390 30.41 0.09 15.71
C ALA A 390 30.68 1.29 14.80
N ILE A 391 30.62 2.51 15.34
CA ILE A 391 30.92 3.74 14.60
C ILE A 391 32.39 3.75 14.15
N THR A 392 33.31 3.47 15.06
CA THR A 392 34.76 3.48 14.78
C THR A 392 35.13 2.49 13.68
N ASN A 393 34.60 1.26 13.77
CA ASN A 393 34.84 0.23 12.77
C ASN A 393 34.25 0.61 11.41
N GLU A 394 33.08 1.25 11.39
CA GLU A 394 32.44 1.65 10.15
C GLU A 394 33.17 2.81 9.46
N ILE A 395 33.68 3.79 10.23
CA ILE A 395 34.56 4.86 9.71
C ILE A 395 35.78 4.26 9.02
N ALA A 396 36.42 3.27 9.65
CA ALA A 396 37.61 2.62 9.09
C ALA A 396 37.28 1.92 7.75
N LYS A 397 36.12 1.26 7.65
CA LYS A 397 35.66 0.65 6.39
C LYS A 397 35.41 1.67 5.29
N VAL A 398 34.70 2.75 5.59
CA VAL A 398 34.38 3.81 4.59
C VAL A 398 35.66 4.48 4.11
N LYS A 399 36.57 4.86 5.01
CA LYS A 399 37.87 5.45 4.63
C LYS A 399 38.69 4.54 3.73
N LYS A 400 38.72 3.24 4.02
CA LYS A 400 39.39 2.26 3.18
C LYS A 400 38.76 2.18 1.79
N SER A 401 37.43 2.18 1.72
CA SER A 401 36.68 2.13 0.45
C SER A 401 36.97 3.36 -0.42
N LEU A 402 36.95 4.56 0.15
CA LEU A 402 37.31 5.81 -0.54
C LEU A 402 38.74 5.78 -1.08
N GLN A 403 39.71 5.30 -0.28
CA GLN A 403 41.10 5.16 -0.73
C GLN A 403 41.24 4.17 -1.90
N GLU A 404 40.48 3.08 -1.89
CA GLU A 404 40.45 2.10 -2.97
C GLU A 404 39.80 2.67 -4.25
N GLN A 405 38.75 3.49 -4.12
CA GLN A 405 38.12 4.19 -5.24
C GLN A 405 39.09 5.18 -5.88
N GLU A 406 39.72 6.06 -5.09
CA GLU A 406 40.71 7.00 -5.60
C GLU A 406 41.87 6.30 -6.33
N LYS A 407 42.34 5.17 -5.78
CA LYS A 407 43.41 4.41 -6.40
C LYS A 407 42.98 3.87 -7.77
N LYS A 408 41.77 3.31 -7.87
CA LYS A 408 41.21 2.81 -9.14
C LYS A 408 41.05 3.94 -10.16
N GLU A 409 40.59 5.11 -9.75
CA GLU A 409 40.47 6.27 -10.63
C GLU A 409 41.84 6.75 -11.13
N LYS A 410 42.83 6.86 -10.24
CA LYS A 410 44.22 7.21 -10.60
C LYS A 410 44.82 6.20 -11.58
N ASP A 411 44.60 4.90 -11.35
CA ASP A 411 45.08 3.83 -12.24
C ASP A 411 44.36 3.82 -13.60
N ALA A 412 43.06 4.10 -13.62
CA ALA A 412 42.28 4.24 -14.86
C ALA A 412 42.72 5.45 -15.69
N ALA A 413 42.91 6.60 -15.03
CA ALA A 413 43.44 7.81 -15.68
C ALA A 413 44.83 7.56 -16.28
N ARG A 414 45.73 6.92 -15.54
CA ARG A 414 47.08 6.56 -16.04
C ARG A 414 47.03 5.71 -17.31
N LYS A 415 46.12 4.74 -17.39
CA LYS A 415 45.92 3.90 -18.58
C LYS A 415 45.30 4.64 -19.78
N PHE A 416 44.53 5.68 -19.51
CA PHE A 416 43.89 6.48 -20.57
C PHE A 416 44.89 7.46 -21.22
N PHE A 417 45.89 7.91 -20.46
CA PHE A 417 46.94 8.83 -20.93
C PHE A 417 48.26 8.13 -21.29
N SER A 418 48.33 6.79 -21.24
CA SER A 418 49.43 5.96 -21.72
C SER A 418 49.05 5.27 -23.02
#